data_AF-A0A447TLY8-F1
#
_entry.id   AF-A0A447TLY8-F1
#
_cell.length_a   1.000
_cell.length_b   1.000
_cell.length_c   1.000
_cell.angle_alpha   90.00
_cell.angle_beta   90.00
_cell.angle_gamma   90.00
#
_symmetry.space_group_name_H-M   'P 1'
#
loop_
_entity.id
_entity.type
_entity.pdbx_description
1 polymer ?
#
loop_
_entity_poly.entity_id
_entity_poly.type
_entity_poly.pdbx_seq_one_letter_code
_entity_poly.pdbx_strand_id
1 'polypeptide(L)'
;MAQPADANKLTRGQRIQVKTDLVEAEIDTVGGDLRSLKLLKHGAAEDHKQPFQLFEDSAKRVYVAQTGLVAASNPALPTHKTVFASDKPSYQLTGDTLEVKLTAPDANGVKVSKVYTFKKNSYEIGVRYDIVNGGAAPLAPPPTTACCATARRRKAKAAWPTPTPARPCTPRNTSSRR
;
A
#
# COMPACT_ATOMS: atom_id res chain seq x y z
N MET A 1 -32.19 -17.36 4.41
CA MET A 1 -31.08 -18.00 5.16
C MET A 1 -29.83 -17.16 4.94
N ALA A 2 -29.22 -16.69 6.02
CA ALA A 2 -28.12 -15.72 6.03
C ALA A 2 -26.81 -16.32 5.51
N GLN A 3 -26.05 -15.54 4.75
CA GLN A 3 -24.73 -15.92 4.27
C GLN A 3 -23.69 -15.51 5.34
N PRO A 4 -22.75 -16.40 5.73
CA PRO A 4 -21.81 -16.15 6.82
C PRO A 4 -20.84 -15.02 6.46
N ALA A 5 -20.69 -14.07 7.39
CA ALA A 5 -19.91 -12.85 7.23
C ALA A 5 -18.58 -12.92 7.99
N ASP A 6 -17.70 -13.88 7.68
CA ASP A 6 -16.38 -13.94 8.31
C ASP A 6 -15.32 -14.48 7.33
N ALA A 7 -14.65 -13.58 6.58
CA ALA A 7 -13.40 -13.92 5.87
C ALA A 7 -12.53 -12.75 5.36
N ASN A 8 -12.80 -11.47 5.67
CA ASN A 8 -11.95 -10.39 5.10
C ASN A 8 -11.82 -9.14 5.98
N LYS A 9 -11.71 -9.32 7.31
CA LYS A 9 -11.28 -8.23 8.19
C LYS A 9 -9.79 -8.03 7.98
N LEU A 10 -9.41 -6.95 7.31
CA LEU A 10 -8.02 -6.50 7.31
C LEU A 10 -7.61 -6.31 8.78
N THR A 11 -6.47 -6.87 9.18
CA THR A 11 -5.91 -6.62 10.51
C THR A 11 -5.74 -5.11 10.67
N ARG A 12 -6.21 -4.59 11.81
CA ARG A 12 -6.18 -3.16 12.15
C ARG A 12 -5.23 -2.94 13.31
N GLY A 13 -4.30 -2.03 13.12
CA GLY A 13 -3.44 -1.49 14.16
C GLY A 13 -3.93 -0.14 14.65
N GLN A 14 -2.99 0.61 15.22
CA GLN A 14 -3.19 2.01 15.54
C GLN A 14 -3.34 2.81 14.25
N ARG A 15 -4.25 3.79 14.25
CA ARG A 15 -4.42 4.74 13.15
C ARG A 15 -3.59 5.99 13.40
N ILE A 16 -2.66 6.25 12.50
CA ILE A 16 -1.84 7.45 12.47
C ILE A 16 -2.55 8.48 11.60
N GLN A 17 -2.86 9.62 12.19
CA GLN A 17 -3.57 10.72 11.53
C GLN A 17 -2.58 11.67 10.87
N VAL A 18 -2.76 11.97 9.59
CA VAL A 18 -1.92 12.92 8.87
C VAL A 18 -2.79 13.95 8.20
N LYS A 19 -2.56 15.22 8.54
CA LYS A 19 -3.35 16.34 8.00
C LYS A 19 -2.45 17.37 7.33
N THR A 20 -2.89 17.81 6.16
CA THR A 20 -2.24 18.83 5.33
C THR A 20 -3.27 19.90 4.94
N ASP A 21 -2.90 20.78 4.01
CA ASP A 21 -3.78 21.79 3.44
C ASP A 21 -4.79 21.22 2.42
N LEU A 22 -4.42 20.15 1.70
CA LEU A 22 -5.26 19.55 0.66
C LEU A 22 -5.77 18.15 0.99
N VAL A 23 -5.07 17.41 1.84
CA VAL A 23 -5.40 16.01 2.18
C VAL A 23 -5.46 15.74 3.67
N GLU A 24 -6.37 14.85 4.04
CA GLU A 24 -6.42 14.19 5.35
C GLU A 24 -6.31 12.68 5.13
N ALA A 25 -5.29 12.08 5.73
CA ALA A 25 -4.87 10.71 5.49
C ALA A 25 -4.81 9.92 6.81
N GLU A 26 -5.22 8.65 6.77
CA GLU A 26 -5.03 7.72 7.88
C GLU A 26 -4.15 6.55 7.44
N ILE A 27 -3.10 6.32 8.20
CA ILE A 27 -2.18 5.20 7.99
C ILE A 27 -2.36 4.20 9.12
N ASP A 28 -2.49 2.92 8.78
CA ASP A 28 -2.60 1.85 9.77
C ASP A 28 -1.22 1.27 10.07
N THR A 29 -0.88 1.15 11.35
CA THR A 29 0.42 0.61 11.75
C THR A 29 0.61 -0.84 11.34
N VAL A 30 -0.45 -1.61 11.10
CA VAL A 30 -0.36 -2.95 10.53
C VAL A 30 -0.29 -2.85 9.00
N GLY A 31 0.84 -3.30 8.47
CA GLY A 31 1.21 -3.18 7.05
C GLY A 31 1.74 -1.79 6.67
N GLY A 32 1.52 -0.78 7.52
CA GLY A 32 1.83 0.60 7.18
C GLY A 32 0.97 1.10 6.03
N ASP A 33 -0.25 0.60 5.86
CA ASP A 33 -1.10 0.84 4.69
C ASP A 33 -1.88 2.16 4.83
N LEU A 34 -2.12 2.85 3.71
CA LEU A 34 -2.99 4.01 3.69
C LEU A 34 -4.46 3.54 3.62
N ARG A 35 -5.19 3.70 4.73
CA ARG A 35 -6.54 3.17 4.90
C ARG A 35 -7.65 4.18 4.67
N SER A 36 -7.33 5.46 4.79
CA SER A 36 -8.25 6.55 4.53
C SER A 36 -7.50 7.69 3.85
N LEU A 37 -8.12 8.30 2.84
CA LEU A 37 -7.60 9.51 2.21
C LEU A 37 -8.78 10.37 1.75
N LYS A 38 -8.84 11.58 2.28
CA LYS A 38 -9.82 12.62 1.92
C LYS A 38 -9.12 13.73 1.17
N LEU A 39 -9.77 14.22 0.12
CA LEU A 39 -9.35 15.40 -0.62
C LEU A 39 -10.18 16.59 -0.14
N LEU A 40 -9.58 17.50 0.62
CA LEU A 40 -10.26 18.57 1.36
C LEU A 40 -10.84 19.67 0.46
N LYS A 41 -10.35 19.81 -0.77
CA LYS A 41 -10.83 20.82 -1.74
C LYS A 41 -11.80 20.26 -2.78
N HIS A 42 -12.13 18.98 -2.72
CA HIS A 42 -13.08 18.36 -3.63
C HIS A 42 -14.32 17.93 -2.84
N GLY A 43 -15.50 18.29 -3.32
CA GLY A 43 -16.77 17.86 -2.73
C GLY A 43 -17.08 16.39 -3.06
N ALA A 44 -17.71 15.67 -2.15
CA ALA A 44 -18.26 14.35 -2.43
C ALA A 44 -19.42 14.46 -3.43
N ALA A 45 -19.63 13.43 -4.27
CA ALA A 45 -20.66 13.46 -5.31
C ALA A 45 -22.10 13.54 -4.74
N GLU A 46 -22.32 13.04 -3.52
CA GLU A 46 -23.64 13.07 -2.87
C GLU A 46 -23.85 14.34 -2.02
N ASP A 47 -22.77 14.90 -1.47
CA ASP A 47 -22.79 16.16 -0.72
C ASP A 47 -21.49 16.93 -0.95
N HIS A 48 -21.59 18.02 -1.72
CA HIS A 48 -20.44 18.85 -2.09
C HIS A 48 -19.84 19.62 -0.89
N LYS A 49 -20.52 19.65 0.26
CA LYS A 49 -19.99 20.24 1.50
C LYS A 49 -19.06 19.30 2.26
N GLN A 50 -19.10 18.00 1.96
CA GLN A 50 -18.22 17.01 2.55
C GLN A 50 -16.99 16.80 1.66
N PRO A 51 -15.79 16.63 2.23
CA PRO A 51 -14.60 16.33 1.44
C PRO A 51 -14.74 14.98 0.73
N PHE A 52 -14.18 14.89 -0.48
CA PHE A 52 -14.22 13.69 -1.30
C PHE A 52 -13.34 12.61 -0.68
N GLN A 53 -13.95 11.49 -0.28
CA GLN A 53 -13.26 10.33 0.27
C GLN A 53 -12.77 9.44 -0.88
N LEU A 54 -11.45 9.36 -1.09
CA LEU A 54 -10.86 8.52 -2.11
C LEU A 54 -10.64 7.09 -1.61
N PHE A 55 -9.94 6.91 -0.49
CA PHE A 55 -9.73 5.60 0.16
C PHE A 55 -10.62 5.48 1.39
N GLU A 56 -11.27 4.35 1.62
CA GLU A 56 -12.16 4.13 2.77
C GLU A 56 -11.99 2.70 3.29
N ASP A 57 -11.94 2.51 4.61
CA ASP A 57 -11.88 1.20 5.29
C ASP A 57 -13.07 1.08 6.26
N SER A 58 -14.28 1.19 5.72
CA SER A 58 -15.55 1.11 6.46
C SER A 58 -16.30 -0.19 6.17
N ALA A 59 -17.22 -0.56 7.05
CA ALA A 59 -18.11 -1.71 6.82
C ALA A 59 -18.95 -1.60 5.53
N LYS A 60 -19.15 -0.36 5.03
CA LYS A 60 -19.91 -0.07 3.80
C LYS A 60 -19.05 -0.17 2.53
N ARG A 61 -17.77 0.24 2.58
CA ARG A 61 -16.84 0.29 1.44
C ARG A 61 -15.40 0.10 1.94
N VAL A 62 -14.69 -0.83 1.32
CA VAL A 62 -13.25 -1.06 1.56
C VAL A 62 -12.52 -0.81 0.24
N TYR A 63 -11.81 0.31 0.17
CA TYR A 63 -10.94 0.70 -0.92
C TYR A 63 -9.68 1.32 -0.30
N VAL A 64 -8.62 0.51 -0.21
CA VAL A 64 -7.39 0.85 0.52
C VAL A 64 -6.18 0.69 -0.40
N ALA A 65 -5.16 1.52 -0.22
CA ALA A 65 -3.89 1.38 -0.92
C ALA A 65 -2.94 0.55 -0.06
N GLN A 66 -2.89 -0.77 -0.32
CA GLN A 66 -1.93 -1.64 0.35
C GLN A 66 -0.59 -1.57 -0.34
N THR A 67 0.46 -1.31 0.45
CA THR A 67 1.82 -1.26 -0.07
C THR A 67 2.70 -2.07 0.85
N GLY A 68 3.40 -3.05 0.28
CA GLY A 68 4.34 -3.88 1.00
C GLY A 68 5.46 -4.35 0.08
N LEU A 69 6.61 -4.64 0.68
CA LEU A 69 7.68 -5.34 -0.01
C LEU A 69 7.32 -6.81 -0.07
N VAL A 70 6.94 -7.31 -1.26
CA VAL A 70 6.79 -8.75 -1.49
C VAL A 70 8.14 -9.27 -1.95
N ALA A 71 9.05 -9.52 -1.00
CA ALA A 71 10.21 -10.32 -1.33
C ALA A 71 9.80 -11.79 -1.30
N ALA A 72 9.60 -12.38 -2.47
CA ALA A 72 9.25 -13.79 -2.64
C ALA A 72 10.27 -14.78 -2.02
N SER A 73 11.37 -14.29 -1.46
CA SER A 73 12.49 -15.12 -1.01
C SER A 73 13.19 -14.66 0.27
N ASN A 74 12.71 -13.62 0.98
CA ASN A 74 13.36 -13.19 2.22
C ASN A 74 12.36 -12.90 3.36
N PRO A 75 12.27 -13.78 4.39
CA PRO A 75 11.39 -13.58 5.53
C PRO A 75 11.79 -12.41 6.43
N ALA A 76 12.98 -11.82 6.26
CA ALA A 76 13.43 -10.66 7.01
C ALA A 76 12.85 -9.32 6.51
N LEU A 77 12.14 -9.30 5.37
CA LEU A 77 11.55 -8.08 4.83
C LEU A 77 10.09 -7.89 5.29
N PRO A 78 9.67 -6.67 5.66
CA PRO A 78 8.30 -6.40 6.10
C PRO A 78 7.27 -6.67 5.01
N THR A 79 6.15 -7.26 5.42
CA THR A 79 4.99 -7.50 4.57
C THR A 79 3.84 -6.58 4.97
N HIS A 80 2.72 -6.62 4.23
CA HIS A 80 1.47 -5.92 4.58
C HIS A 80 0.83 -6.39 5.91
N LYS A 81 1.43 -7.37 6.60
CA LYS A 81 1.01 -7.84 7.93
C LYS A 81 1.95 -7.37 9.06
N THR A 82 3.10 -6.79 8.72
CA THR A 82 4.09 -6.35 9.71
C THR A 82 3.56 -5.18 10.50
N VAL A 83 3.71 -5.21 11.82
CA VAL A 83 3.33 -4.09 12.68
C VAL A 83 4.49 -3.10 12.72
N PHE A 84 4.27 -1.91 12.17
CA PHE A 84 5.23 -0.80 12.22
C PHE A 84 4.99 0.08 13.45
N ALA A 85 6.04 0.73 13.93
CA ALA A 85 5.96 1.77 14.94
C ALA A 85 6.09 3.16 14.30
N SER A 86 5.33 4.14 14.81
CA SER A 86 5.43 5.55 14.43
C SER A 86 5.84 6.37 15.64
N ASP A 87 6.61 7.44 15.43
CA ASP A 87 7.06 8.30 16.53
C ASP A 87 5.89 9.05 17.20
N LYS A 88 4.83 9.35 16.43
CA LYS A 88 3.66 10.10 16.90
C LYS A 88 2.37 9.47 16.40
N PRO A 89 1.25 9.58 17.14
CA PRO A 89 -0.06 9.14 16.69
C PRO A 89 -0.68 10.08 15.64
N SER A 90 -0.19 11.32 15.53
CA SER A 90 -0.68 12.31 14.58
C SER A 90 0.41 13.26 14.09
N TYR A 91 0.23 13.72 12.86
CA TYR A 91 1.13 14.63 12.16
C TYR A 91 0.33 15.71 11.43
N GLN A 92 0.81 16.94 11.51
CA GLN A 92 0.23 18.08 10.81
C GLN A 92 1.33 18.76 10.00
N LEU A 93 1.05 19.05 8.73
CA LEU A 93 1.98 19.82 7.90
C LEU A 93 2.04 21.26 8.40
N THR A 94 3.23 21.71 8.80
CA THR A 94 3.50 23.08 9.27
C THR A 94 4.39 23.88 8.32
N GLY A 95 5.19 23.22 7.49
CA GLY A 95 6.04 23.82 6.46
C GLY A 95 5.65 23.37 5.05
N ASP A 96 6.63 23.19 4.18
CA ASP A 96 6.39 22.78 2.78
C ASP A 96 6.38 21.26 2.58
N THR A 97 6.98 20.50 3.50
CA THR A 97 7.06 19.04 3.43
C THR A 97 6.85 18.43 4.82
N LEU A 98 6.16 17.30 4.87
CA LEU A 98 5.96 16.48 6.06
C LEU A 98 6.35 15.04 5.74
N GLU A 99 7.28 14.49 6.52
CA GLU A 99 7.63 13.08 6.46
C GLU A 99 7.06 12.33 7.67
N VAL A 100 6.40 11.21 7.41
CA VAL A 100 5.88 10.28 8.41
C VAL A 100 6.63 8.98 8.27
N LYS A 101 7.51 8.70 9.23
CA LYS A 101 8.32 7.49 9.26
C LYS A 101 7.64 6.41 10.09
N LEU A 102 7.59 5.22 9.52
CA LEU A 102 7.11 3.99 10.11
C LEU A 102 8.25 2.98 10.16
N THR A 103 8.64 2.53 11.34
CA THR A 103 9.79 1.63 11.52
C THR A 103 9.31 0.21 11.80
N ALA A 104 9.79 -0.76 11.03
CA ALA A 104 9.53 -2.16 11.28
C ALA A 104 10.46 -2.69 12.40
N PRO A 105 10.07 -3.76 13.11
CA PRO A 105 10.97 -4.49 14.00
C PRO A 105 12.23 -4.95 13.25
N ASP A 106 13.37 -4.95 13.94
CA ASP A 106 14.60 -5.54 13.40
C ASP A 106 14.38 -7.03 13.13
N ALA A 107 14.83 -7.49 11.97
CA ALA A 107 14.82 -8.90 11.61
C ALA A 107 16.20 -9.30 11.10
N ASN A 108 16.92 -10.09 11.89
CA ASN A 108 18.26 -10.60 11.54
C ASN A 108 19.26 -9.48 11.16
N GLY A 109 19.21 -8.33 11.85
CA GLY A 109 20.07 -7.18 11.56
C GLY A 109 19.63 -6.34 10.36
N VAL A 110 18.49 -6.67 9.75
CA VAL A 110 17.85 -5.86 8.71
C VAL A 110 16.87 -4.90 9.37
N LYS A 111 17.10 -3.59 9.17
CA LYS A 111 16.21 -2.53 9.63
C LYS A 111 15.49 -1.94 8.42
N VAL A 112 14.17 -1.91 8.49
CA VAL A 112 13.34 -1.35 7.42
C VAL A 112 12.48 -0.22 7.97
N SER A 113 12.51 0.92 7.29
CA SER A 113 11.61 2.04 7.55
C SER A 113 10.82 2.34 6.29
N LYS A 114 9.51 2.55 6.45
CA LYS A 114 8.63 3.06 5.41
C LYS A 114 8.39 4.54 5.69
N VAL A 115 8.63 5.39 4.69
CA VAL A 115 8.50 6.84 4.84
C VAL A 115 7.45 7.33 3.86
N TYR A 116 6.42 7.97 4.42
CA TYR A 116 5.41 8.70 3.68
C TYR A 116 5.80 10.18 3.61
N THR A 117 5.78 10.76 2.43
CA THR A 117 6.13 12.17 2.22
C THR A 117 4.93 12.92 1.65
N PHE A 118 4.53 13.97 2.33
CA PHE A 118 3.47 14.89 1.92
C PHE A 118 4.08 16.25 1.63
N LYS A 119 3.59 16.93 0.60
CA LYS A 119 4.03 18.28 0.23
C LYS A 119 2.85 19.25 0.27
N LYS A 120 3.14 20.50 0.62
CA LYS A 120 2.15 21.57 0.62
C LYS A 120 1.57 21.76 -0.78
N ASN A 121 0.27 22.00 -0.87
CA ASN A 121 -0.44 22.22 -2.13
C ASN A 121 -0.26 21.08 -3.16
N SER A 122 -0.05 19.85 -2.69
CA SER A 122 0.08 18.66 -3.53
C SER A 122 -0.82 17.52 -3.07
N TYR A 123 -1.36 16.77 -4.03
CA TYR A 123 -2.05 15.50 -3.80
C TYR A 123 -1.13 14.28 -3.92
N GLU A 124 0.11 14.49 -4.34
CA GLU A 124 1.12 13.45 -4.43
C GLU A 124 1.57 13.02 -3.03
N ILE A 125 1.41 11.73 -2.74
CA ILE A 125 1.91 11.11 -1.52
C ILE A 125 3.07 10.20 -1.92
N GLY A 126 4.28 10.62 -1.57
CA GLY A 126 5.48 9.81 -1.79
C GLY A 126 5.53 8.64 -0.80
N VAL A 127 5.91 7.46 -1.28
CA VAL A 127 6.16 6.29 -0.44
C VAL A 127 7.53 5.73 -0.78
N ARG A 128 8.44 5.73 0.19
CA ARG A 128 9.77 5.12 0.05
C ARG A 128 10.04 4.12 1.17
N TYR A 129 10.91 3.16 0.89
CA TYR A 129 11.41 2.21 1.87
C TYR A 129 12.91 2.43 2.05
N ASP A 130 13.33 2.73 3.27
CA ASP A 130 14.73 2.78 3.66
C ASP A 130 15.08 1.42 4.29
N ILE A 131 16.04 0.70 3.68
CA ILE A 131 16.46 -0.62 4.11
C ILE A 131 17.94 -0.54 4.47
N VAL A 132 18.28 -0.88 5.72
CA VAL A 132 19.66 -1.01 6.19
C VAL A 132 19.91 -2.49 6.47
N ASN A 133 20.79 -3.11 5.68
CA ASN A 133 21.21 -4.49 5.90
C ASN A 133 22.49 -4.51 6.74
N GLY A 134 22.36 -4.78 8.04
CA GLY A 134 23.49 -5.10 8.92
C GLY A 134 23.76 -6.60 9.04
N GLY A 135 23.01 -7.44 8.33
CA GLY A 135 23.13 -8.89 8.37
C GLY A 135 24.21 -9.44 7.44
N ALA A 136 24.58 -10.71 7.66
CA ALA A 136 25.60 -11.39 6.88
C ALA A 136 25.14 -11.87 5.48
N ALA A 137 23.82 -11.93 5.25
CA ALA A 137 23.25 -12.40 3.99
C ALA A 137 22.82 -11.21 3.10
N PRO A 138 23.09 -11.23 1.78
CA PRO A 138 22.68 -10.18 0.87
C PRO A 138 21.15 -10.15 0.67
N LEU A 139 20.57 -8.95 0.59
CA LEU A 139 19.17 -8.76 0.24
C LEU A 139 19.03 -8.70 -1.28
N ALA A 140 18.26 -9.61 -1.88
CA ALA A 140 17.88 -9.49 -3.28
C ALA A 140 16.90 -8.30 -3.45
N PRO A 141 17.04 -7.49 -4.52
CA PRO A 141 16.09 -6.40 -4.77
C PRO A 141 14.67 -6.97 -4.96
N PRO A 142 13.65 -6.31 -4.40
CA PRO A 142 12.28 -6.79 -4.51
C PRO A 142 11.82 -6.77 -5.98
N PRO A 143 11.07 -7.79 -6.44
CA PRO A 143 10.37 -7.68 -7.72
C PRO A 143 9.34 -6.55 -7.64
N THR A 144 9.16 -5.86 -8.77
CA THR A 144 8.38 -4.64 -9.00
C THR A 144 7.08 -4.53 -8.18
N THR A 145 6.85 -3.38 -7.53
CA THR A 145 5.63 -3.07 -6.77
C THR A 145 4.40 -3.11 -7.68
N ALA A 146 3.46 -4.03 -7.41
CA ALA A 146 2.15 -4.06 -8.06
C ALA A 146 1.10 -3.39 -7.15
N CYS A 147 0.49 -2.29 -7.62
CA CYS A 147 -0.66 -1.68 -6.94
C CYS A 147 -1.92 -2.47 -7.31
N CYS A 148 -2.57 -3.12 -6.36
CA CYS A 148 -3.78 -3.91 -6.60
C CYS A 148 -5.03 -3.14 -6.18
N ALA A 149 -5.66 -2.43 -7.12
CA ALA A 149 -6.98 -1.82 -6.90
C ALA A 149 -8.08 -2.84 -7.19
N THR A 150 -8.74 -3.36 -6.14
CA THR A 150 -9.86 -4.29 -6.32
C THR A 150 -11.16 -3.52 -6.56
N ALA A 151 -11.53 -3.30 -7.82
CA ALA A 151 -12.85 -2.80 -8.19
C ALA A 151 -13.82 -3.97 -8.39
N ARG A 152 -14.82 -4.13 -7.50
CA ARG A 152 -15.93 -5.07 -7.76
C ARG A 152 -16.84 -4.50 -8.85
N ARG A 153 -16.79 -5.06 -10.06
CA ARG A 153 -17.87 -4.90 -11.04
C ARG A 153 -19.14 -5.54 -10.47
N ARG A 154 -20.25 -4.79 -10.40
CA ARG A 154 -21.59 -5.40 -10.34
C ARG A 154 -21.73 -6.29 -11.58
N LYS A 155 -22.27 -7.50 -11.41
CA LYS A 155 -22.51 -8.45 -12.50
C LYS A 155 -23.31 -7.79 -13.62
N ALA A 156 -22.63 -7.33 -14.66
CA ALA A 156 -23.20 -7.24 -15.99
C ALA A 156 -22.81 -8.54 -16.69
N LYS A 157 -23.81 -9.35 -17.08
CA LYS A 157 -23.61 -10.46 -18.01
C LYS A 157 -23.10 -9.88 -19.32
N ALA A 158 -21.80 -9.91 -19.51
CA ALA A 158 -21.19 -9.84 -20.83
C ALA A 158 -20.20 -11.00 -20.87
N ALA A 159 -20.40 -11.93 -21.79
CA ALA A 159 -19.46 -13.00 -22.05
C ALA A 159 -18.15 -12.37 -22.54
N TRP A 160 -17.07 -12.57 -21.80
CA TRP A 160 -15.73 -12.24 -22.27
C TRP A 160 -15.16 -13.51 -22.92
N PRO A 161 -14.52 -13.42 -24.10
CA PRO A 161 -13.87 -14.57 -24.70
C PRO A 161 -12.71 -15.03 -23.79
N THR A 162 -12.56 -16.34 -23.66
CA THR A 162 -11.51 -16.97 -22.85
C THR A 162 -10.12 -16.62 -23.40
N PRO A 163 -9.12 -16.34 -22.54
CA PRO A 163 -7.76 -16.15 -23.00
C PRO A 163 -7.17 -17.48 -23.50
N THR A 164 -6.64 -17.46 -24.72
CA THR A 164 -5.86 -18.55 -25.31
C THR A 164 -4.62 -18.84 -24.46
N PRO A 165 -4.27 -20.10 -24.16
CA PRO A 165 -3.06 -20.40 -23.40
C PRO A 165 -1.81 -20.00 -24.20
N ALA A 166 -0.94 -19.22 -23.56
CA ALA A 166 0.36 -18.84 -24.10
C ALA A 166 1.23 -20.09 -24.33
N ARG A 167 1.77 -20.23 -25.55
CA ARG A 167 2.73 -21.28 -25.88
C ARG A 167 4.03 -21.08 -25.10
N PRO A 168 4.63 -22.15 -24.54
CA PRO A 168 5.93 -22.06 -23.87
C PRO A 168 7.02 -21.71 -24.90
N CYS A 169 7.83 -20.70 -24.57
CA CYS A 169 9.05 -20.37 -25.31
C CYS A 169 10.13 -21.42 -25.00
N THR A 170 10.45 -22.26 -25.98
CA THR A 170 11.65 -23.11 -25.95
C THR A 170 12.90 -22.28 -26.26
N PRO A 171 14.00 -22.40 -25.49
CA PRO A 171 15.24 -21.70 -25.78
C PRO A 171 15.91 -22.31 -27.03
N ARG A 172 16.15 -21.48 -28.04
CA ARG A 172 16.91 -21.81 -29.24
C ARG A 172 18.40 -21.74 -28.91
N ASN A 173 19.03 -22.89 -28.72
CA ASN A 173 20.47 -23.01 -28.57
C ASN A 173 21.15 -22.80 -29.95
N THR A 174 21.76 -21.63 -30.16
CA THR A 174 22.62 -21.37 -31.31
C THR A 174 24.03 -21.86 -30.97
N SER A 175 24.38 -23.07 -31.40
CA SER A 175 25.76 -23.51 -31.45
C SER A 175 26.51 -22.74 -32.55
N SER A 176 27.57 -22.04 -32.14
CA SER A 176 28.50 -21.38 -33.05
C SER A 176 29.24 -22.43 -33.88
N ARG A 177 29.17 -22.32 -35.20
CA ARG A 177 30.13 -22.94 -36.12
C ARG A 177 31.53 -22.44 -35.77
N ARG A 178 32.47 -23.39 -35.70
CA ARG A 178 33.90 -23.18 -35.91
C ARG A 178 34.29 -24.10 -37.06
#